data_AF-A0A1U7PWV3-F1
#
_entry.id   AF-A0A1U7PWV3-F1
#
_cell.length_a   1.000
_cell.length_b   1.000
_cell.length_c   1.000
_cell.angle_alpha   90.00
_cell.angle_beta   90.00
_cell.angle_gamma   90.00
#
_symmetry.space_group_name_H-M   'P 1'
#
loop_
_entity.id
_entity.type
_entity.pdbx_description
1 polymer ?
#
loop_
_entity_poly.entity_id
_entity_poly.type
_entity_poly.pdbx_seq_one_letter_code
_entity_poly.pdbx_strand_id
1 'polypeptide(L)'
;MISNSFLFEIKTTIDKNKRFSNNDFLTITENHNLKIVYLYDDKYFFDIKIPIETSKLSRTINETQTIGFTSTRKEIEYYEYEFSGKVCPGSIVNEERITFEGKSKLIQHLSEWLSNLWQELTIKPELRRLNEIEEEIKNINEKFTNISEENFTKEEANILIDKLNKLEEQFKEKLEAEIQDKAILKATLAELHLEIEKLKGQSKILNKKNWFKSFGGKMFNWISKEENRKFLKDTGEFIKPLLPDSIDKII
;
A
#
# COMPACT_ATOMS: atom_id res chain seq x y z
N MET A 1 20.02 -10.79 -32.69
CA MET A 1 20.00 -9.33 -32.44
C MET A 1 18.56 -8.85 -32.53
N ILE A 2 18.08 -8.06 -31.57
CA ILE A 2 16.67 -7.61 -31.52
C ILE A 2 16.45 -6.54 -32.59
N SER A 3 15.37 -6.62 -33.37
CA SER A 3 15.14 -5.67 -34.46
C SER A 3 14.78 -4.27 -33.95
N ASN A 4 15.21 -3.23 -34.68
CA ASN A 4 14.85 -1.85 -34.35
C ASN A 4 13.33 -1.61 -34.41
N SER A 5 12.62 -2.31 -35.32
CA SER A 5 11.15 -2.25 -35.40
C SER A 5 10.49 -2.80 -34.14
N PHE A 6 11.04 -3.86 -33.56
CA PHE A 6 10.56 -4.45 -32.32
C PHE A 6 10.79 -3.49 -31.14
N LEU A 7 11.99 -2.90 -31.04
CA LEU A 7 12.26 -1.91 -30.01
C LEU A 7 11.38 -0.67 -30.12
N PHE A 8 11.11 -0.20 -31.34
CA PHE A 8 10.18 0.90 -31.56
C PHE A 8 8.77 0.58 -31.05
N GLU A 9 8.30 -0.64 -31.25
CA GLU A 9 6.99 -1.10 -30.76
C GLU A 9 6.91 -1.19 -29.23
N ILE A 10 8.00 -1.63 -28.57
CA ILE A 10 8.12 -1.59 -27.11
C ILE A 10 8.02 -0.15 -26.60
N LYS A 11 8.81 0.76 -27.16
CA LYS A 11 8.79 2.19 -26.78
C LYS A 11 7.41 2.81 -26.99
N THR A 12 6.80 2.53 -28.15
CA THR A 12 5.44 3.00 -28.47
C THR A 12 4.41 2.46 -27.48
N THR A 13 4.55 1.21 -27.03
CA THR A 13 3.68 0.63 -26.00
C THR A 13 3.80 1.37 -24.68
N ILE A 14 5.03 1.69 -24.26
CA ILE A 14 5.29 2.47 -23.04
C ILE A 14 4.68 3.87 -23.18
N ASP A 15 4.93 4.57 -24.28
CA ASP A 15 4.42 5.94 -24.51
C ASP A 15 2.90 6.02 -24.67
N LYS A 16 2.24 4.92 -25.05
CA LYS A 16 0.77 4.82 -25.05
C LYS A 16 0.19 4.72 -23.64
N ASN A 17 1.00 4.40 -22.63
CA ASN A 17 0.55 4.38 -21.25
C ASN A 17 0.29 5.81 -20.76
N LYS A 18 -0.84 6.04 -20.08
CA LYS A 18 -1.19 7.38 -19.58
C LYS A 18 -0.34 7.85 -18.40
N ARG A 19 0.40 6.94 -17.75
CA ARG A 19 1.10 7.18 -16.47
C ARG A 19 2.61 7.24 -16.62
N PHE A 20 3.16 6.69 -17.71
CA PHE A 20 4.59 6.64 -17.93
C PHE A 20 4.95 7.07 -19.35
N SER A 21 6.18 7.51 -19.51
CA SER A 21 6.83 7.77 -20.79
C SER A 21 8.05 6.86 -20.95
N ASN A 22 8.49 6.65 -22.18
CA ASN A 22 9.71 5.88 -22.45
C ASN A 22 10.96 6.50 -21.76
N ASN A 23 10.95 7.80 -21.45
CA ASN A 23 12.03 8.45 -20.73
C ASN A 23 12.12 8.05 -19.25
N ASP A 24 11.09 7.39 -18.71
CA ASP A 24 11.08 6.91 -17.33
C ASP A 24 11.78 5.55 -17.17
N PHE A 25 12.25 4.95 -18.28
CA PHE A 25 12.82 3.62 -18.29
C PHE A 25 14.17 3.55 -19.01
N LEU A 26 15.02 2.67 -18.51
CA LEU A 26 16.21 2.20 -19.20
C LEU A 26 15.90 0.89 -19.91
N THR A 27 16.07 0.87 -21.24
CA THR A 27 15.93 -0.36 -22.04
C THR A 27 17.32 -0.91 -22.37
N ILE A 28 17.59 -2.13 -21.93
CA ILE A 28 18.86 -2.86 -22.12
C ILE A 28 18.58 -4.08 -23.00
N THR A 29 19.40 -4.27 -24.03
CA THR A 29 19.27 -5.38 -24.97
C THR A 29 20.61 -6.09 -25.16
N GLU A 30 20.76 -7.26 -24.56
CA GLU A 30 22.00 -8.05 -24.61
C GLU A 30 21.67 -9.53 -24.77
N ASN A 31 22.40 -10.26 -25.62
CA ASN A 31 22.30 -11.72 -25.73
C ASN A 31 20.86 -12.28 -25.88
N HIS A 32 20.04 -11.63 -26.72
CA HIS A 32 18.62 -11.98 -26.90
C HIS A 32 17.76 -11.80 -25.64
N ASN A 33 18.21 -10.95 -24.72
CA ASN A 33 17.45 -10.53 -23.58
C ASN A 33 16.96 -9.09 -23.79
N LEU A 34 15.71 -8.82 -23.42
CA LEU A 34 15.17 -7.46 -23.32
C LEU A 34 14.88 -7.21 -21.84
N LYS A 35 15.59 -6.24 -21.27
CA LYS A 35 15.35 -5.78 -19.92
C LYS A 35 14.95 -4.31 -19.92
N ILE A 36 13.81 -4.00 -19.32
CA ILE A 36 13.31 -2.64 -19.12
C ILE A 36 13.36 -2.38 -17.62
N VAL A 37 14.05 -1.34 -17.19
CA VAL A 37 14.23 -0.99 -15.77
C VAL A 37 13.65 0.39 -15.53
N TYR A 38 12.89 0.55 -14.45
CA TYR A 38 12.38 1.86 -14.06
C TYR A 38 13.51 2.71 -13.47
N LEU A 39 13.70 3.94 -13.97
CA LEU A 39 14.88 4.74 -13.65
C LEU A 39 14.94 5.22 -12.20
N TYR A 40 13.80 5.38 -11.54
CA TYR A 40 13.73 5.96 -10.20
C TYR A 40 13.80 4.91 -9.08
N ASP A 41 13.72 3.62 -9.42
CA ASP A 41 13.88 2.50 -8.50
C ASP A 41 14.19 1.22 -9.31
N ASP A 42 15.45 0.81 -9.30
CA ASP A 42 16.01 -0.26 -10.14
C ASP A 42 15.50 -1.66 -9.77
N LYS A 43 14.86 -1.79 -8.60
CA LYS A 43 14.18 -3.01 -8.18
C LYS A 43 13.01 -3.35 -9.11
N TYR A 44 12.46 -2.37 -9.82
CA TYR A 44 11.37 -2.58 -10.76
C TYR A 44 11.89 -2.81 -12.16
N PHE A 45 11.57 -3.98 -12.71
CA PHE A 45 12.06 -4.40 -14.01
C PHE A 45 11.07 -5.30 -14.74
N PHE A 46 11.21 -5.33 -16.05
CA PHE A 46 10.60 -6.28 -16.96
C PHE A 46 11.73 -6.93 -17.76
N ASP A 47 12.04 -8.19 -17.46
CA ASP A 47 13.23 -8.88 -17.96
C ASP A 47 12.83 -10.17 -18.68
N ILE A 48 12.94 -10.18 -20.00
CA ILE A 48 12.45 -11.27 -20.84
C ILE A 48 13.51 -11.77 -21.83
N LYS A 49 13.59 -13.09 -21.92
CA LYS A 49 14.38 -13.78 -22.92
C LYS A 49 13.58 -13.88 -24.21
N ILE A 50 14.16 -13.36 -25.28
CA ILE A 50 13.63 -13.43 -26.63
C ILE A 50 14.12 -14.72 -27.29
N PRO A 51 13.22 -15.62 -27.70
CA PRO A 51 13.61 -16.85 -28.37
C PRO A 51 14.24 -16.57 -29.74
N ILE A 52 15.22 -17.41 -30.12
CA ILE A 52 15.88 -17.36 -31.43
C ILE A 52 15.09 -18.19 -32.44
N GLU A 53 14.46 -19.28 -31.98
CA GLU A 53 13.76 -20.26 -32.77
C GLU A 53 12.34 -20.43 -32.24
N THR A 54 11.45 -20.92 -33.10
CA THR A 54 10.08 -21.26 -32.71
C THR A 54 10.05 -22.61 -32.00
N SER A 55 9.23 -22.71 -30.96
CA SER A 55 8.95 -23.96 -30.25
C SER A 55 7.78 -24.68 -30.93
N LYS A 56 7.83 -26.01 -30.98
CA LYS A 56 6.69 -26.83 -31.38
C LYS A 56 5.71 -26.92 -30.22
N LEU A 57 4.48 -26.47 -30.44
CA LEU A 57 3.41 -26.40 -29.44
C LEU A 57 2.19 -27.17 -29.92
N SER A 58 1.34 -27.60 -28.97
CA SER A 58 0.06 -28.23 -29.30
C SER A 58 -1.09 -27.54 -28.58
N ARG A 59 -2.20 -27.37 -29.30
CA ARG A 59 -3.46 -26.88 -28.70
C ARG A 59 -4.61 -27.79 -29.05
N THR A 60 -5.49 -27.99 -28.08
CA THR A 60 -6.76 -28.71 -28.29
C THR A 60 -7.79 -27.73 -28.83
N ILE A 61 -8.37 -28.02 -29.99
CA ILE A 61 -9.55 -27.34 -30.50
C ILE A 61 -10.76 -28.28 -30.50
N ASN A 62 -11.92 -27.73 -30.17
CA ASN A 62 -13.20 -28.43 -30.30
C ASN A 62 -13.72 -28.20 -31.72
N GLU A 63 -13.81 -29.26 -32.51
CA GLU A 63 -14.36 -29.21 -33.86
C GLU A 63 -15.82 -29.69 -33.78
N THR A 64 -16.75 -28.74 -33.89
CA THR A 64 -18.19 -29.05 -33.90
C THR A 64 -18.59 -29.41 -35.33
N GLN A 65 -18.89 -30.69 -35.60
CA GLN A 65 -19.44 -31.08 -36.90
C GLN A 65 -20.95 -30.79 -36.94
N THR A 66 -21.38 -30.07 -37.98
CA THR A 66 -22.77 -29.57 -38.14
C THR A 66 -23.81 -30.67 -38.37
N ILE A 67 -23.38 -31.91 -38.63
CA ILE A 67 -24.27 -33.05 -38.89
C ILE A 67 -24.14 -34.03 -37.73
N GLY A 68 -25.07 -33.93 -36.77
CA GLY A 68 -25.19 -34.86 -35.65
C GLY A 68 -24.35 -34.52 -34.43
N PHE A 69 -24.55 -33.33 -33.84
CA PHE A 69 -24.18 -32.89 -32.47
C PHE A 69 -23.08 -33.68 -31.73
N THR A 70 -21.96 -33.93 -32.38
CA THR A 70 -20.81 -34.63 -31.81
C THR A 70 -19.64 -33.67 -31.82
N SER A 71 -19.15 -33.37 -30.62
CA SER A 71 -17.94 -32.57 -30.44
C SER A 71 -16.75 -33.53 -30.42
N THR A 72 -15.82 -33.35 -31.35
CA THR A 72 -14.56 -34.08 -31.37
C THR A 72 -13.43 -33.15 -30.95
N ARG A 73 -12.56 -33.62 -30.06
CA ARG A 73 -11.34 -32.91 -29.67
C ARG A 73 -10.25 -33.25 -30.67
N LYS A 74 -9.69 -32.23 -31.30
CA LYS A 74 -8.57 -32.37 -32.23
C LYS A 74 -7.37 -31.62 -31.66
N GLU A 75 -6.24 -32.30 -31.61
CA GLU A 75 -4.96 -31.69 -31.28
C GLU A 75 -4.33 -31.16 -32.56
N ILE A 76 -3.97 -29.87 -32.57
CA ILE A 76 -3.23 -29.24 -33.66
C ILE A 76 -1.85 -28.86 -33.15
N GLU A 77 -0.83 -29.27 -33.90
CA GLU A 77 0.55 -28.83 -33.72
C GLU A 77 0.80 -27.53 -34.48
N TYR A 78 1.44 -26.56 -33.85
CA TYR A 78 1.85 -25.29 -34.46
C TYR A 78 3.24 -24.87 -33.95
N TYR A 79 3.87 -23.91 -34.63
CA TYR A 79 5.17 -23.37 -34.25
C TYR A 79 5.02 -21.90 -33.91
N GLU A 80 5.41 -21.51 -32.70
CA GLU A 80 5.31 -20.13 -32.20
C GLU A 80 6.55 -19.81 -31.36
N TYR A 81 6.83 -18.51 -31.20
CA TYR A 81 7.88 -18.06 -30.29
C TYR A 81 7.41 -18.12 -28.84
N GLU A 82 8.12 -18.88 -28.02
CA GLU A 82 7.88 -18.98 -26.58
C GLU A 82 8.84 -18.03 -25.83
N PHE A 83 8.27 -17.06 -25.13
CA PHE A 83 9.01 -16.11 -24.33
C PHE A 83 8.99 -16.55 -22.87
N SER A 84 10.10 -16.32 -22.17
CA SER A 84 10.21 -16.59 -20.74
C SER A 84 10.97 -15.48 -20.06
N GLY A 85 10.64 -15.18 -18.81
CA GLY A 85 11.27 -14.07 -18.12
C GLY A 85 10.79 -13.89 -16.69
N LYS A 86 11.10 -12.71 -16.16
CA LYS A 86 10.78 -12.27 -14.82
C LYS A 86 10.36 -10.82 -14.83
N VAL A 87 9.43 -10.48 -13.95
CA VAL A 87 8.94 -9.11 -13.77
C VAL A 87 8.88 -8.74 -12.31
N CYS A 88 9.12 -7.46 -12.03
CA CYS A 88 8.94 -6.83 -10.72
C CYS A 88 8.39 -5.41 -10.94
N PRO A 89 7.19 -5.05 -10.42
CA PRO A 89 6.33 -5.90 -9.61
C PRO A 89 5.59 -6.94 -10.46
N GLY A 90 5.39 -8.13 -9.89
CA GLY A 90 4.44 -9.10 -10.42
C GLY A 90 2.99 -8.76 -10.09
N SER A 91 2.07 -9.58 -10.57
CA SER A 91 0.63 -9.45 -10.35
C SER A 91 0.19 -9.88 -8.95
N ILE A 92 0.88 -10.86 -8.37
CA ILE A 92 0.55 -11.48 -7.07
C ILE A 92 1.75 -11.39 -6.11
N VAL A 93 2.96 -11.54 -6.62
CA VAL A 93 4.22 -11.57 -5.85
C VAL A 93 5.18 -10.50 -6.38
N ASN A 94 6.09 -10.02 -5.53
CA ASN A 94 7.03 -8.96 -5.89
C ASN A 94 7.85 -9.30 -7.14
N GLU A 95 8.40 -10.52 -7.23
CA GLU A 95 9.07 -11.03 -8.43
C GLU A 95 8.28 -12.22 -8.98
N GLU A 96 7.74 -12.09 -10.20
CA GLU A 96 6.95 -13.12 -10.86
C GLU A 96 7.68 -13.66 -12.09
N ARG A 97 7.69 -14.98 -12.26
CA ARG A 97 8.17 -15.63 -13.48
C ARG A 97 7.04 -15.71 -14.48
N ILE A 98 7.31 -15.29 -15.70
CA ILE A 98 6.32 -15.22 -16.78
C ILE A 98 6.76 -16.08 -17.97
N THR A 99 5.80 -16.75 -18.59
CA THR A 99 5.97 -17.52 -19.82
C THR A 99 4.75 -17.32 -20.69
N PHE A 100 4.96 -17.01 -21.97
CA PHE A 100 3.86 -16.77 -22.91
C PHE A 100 4.27 -17.00 -24.36
N GLU A 101 3.26 -17.16 -25.20
CA GLU A 101 3.42 -17.49 -26.61
C GLU A 101 3.08 -16.30 -27.51
N GLY A 102 3.98 -16.01 -28.45
CA GLY A 102 3.75 -15.03 -29.49
C GLY A 102 4.02 -13.58 -29.07
N LYS A 103 4.38 -12.77 -30.07
CA LYS A 103 4.77 -11.37 -29.88
C LYS A 103 3.64 -10.49 -29.34
N SER A 104 2.38 -10.77 -29.68
CA SER A 104 1.24 -9.99 -29.19
C SER A 104 1.07 -10.08 -27.67
N LYS A 105 1.34 -11.25 -27.09
CA LYS A 105 1.30 -11.47 -25.64
C LYS A 105 2.38 -10.73 -24.89
N LEU A 106 3.54 -10.52 -25.52
CA LEU A 106 4.60 -9.69 -24.96
C LEU A 106 4.12 -8.26 -24.68
N ILE A 107 3.46 -7.65 -25.66
CA ILE A 107 2.94 -6.28 -25.56
C ILE A 107 1.85 -6.21 -24.48
N GLN A 108 1.01 -7.24 -24.40
CA GLN A 108 0.01 -7.36 -23.34
C GLN A 108 0.67 -7.40 -21.96
N HIS A 109 1.65 -8.29 -21.75
CA HIS A 109 2.35 -8.42 -20.46
C HIS A 109 3.15 -7.17 -20.08
N LEU A 110 3.76 -6.48 -21.05
CA LEU A 110 4.40 -5.19 -20.80
C LEU A 110 3.40 -4.16 -20.29
N SER A 111 2.21 -4.10 -20.91
CA SER A 111 1.14 -3.18 -20.49
C SER A 111 0.61 -3.52 -19.10
N GLU A 112 0.44 -4.80 -18.79
CA GLU A 112 0.05 -5.29 -17.47
C GLU A 112 1.11 -4.93 -16.41
N TRP A 113 2.39 -5.17 -16.70
CA TRP A 113 3.48 -4.81 -15.80
C TRP A 113 3.51 -3.30 -15.51
N LEU A 114 3.32 -2.44 -16.52
CA LEU A 114 3.22 -0.99 -16.31
C LEU A 114 2.04 -0.64 -15.37
N SER A 115 0.90 -1.31 -15.51
CA SER A 115 -0.23 -1.12 -14.60
C SER A 115 0.12 -1.53 -13.16
N ASN A 116 0.77 -2.67 -12.97
CA ASN A 116 1.20 -3.15 -11.66
C ASN A 116 2.25 -2.22 -11.03
N LEU A 117 3.21 -1.75 -11.83
CA LEU A 117 4.20 -0.76 -11.42
C LEU A 117 3.53 0.51 -10.93
N TRP A 118 2.52 1.02 -11.65
CA TRP A 118 1.79 2.19 -11.20
C TRP A 118 1.09 1.94 -9.87
N GLN A 119 0.38 0.82 -9.72
CA GLN A 119 -0.30 0.47 -8.47
C GLN A 119 0.69 0.45 -7.31
N GLU A 120 1.79 -0.27 -7.46
CA GLU A 120 2.86 -0.38 -6.48
C GLU A 120 3.48 0.99 -6.12
N LEU A 121 3.74 1.84 -7.12
CA LEU A 121 4.24 3.21 -6.90
C LEU A 121 3.22 4.11 -6.21
N THR A 122 1.92 3.88 -6.41
CA THR A 122 0.84 4.64 -5.75
C THR A 122 0.49 4.11 -4.35
N ILE A 123 0.75 2.83 -4.06
CA ILE A 123 0.57 2.24 -2.73
C ILE A 123 1.76 2.62 -1.82
N LYS A 124 2.97 2.78 -2.38
CA LYS A 124 4.19 3.13 -1.63
C LYS A 124 4.13 4.39 -0.76
N PRO A 125 3.51 5.52 -1.15
CA PRO A 125 3.32 6.68 -0.29
C PRO A 125 2.53 6.36 0.99
N GLU A 126 1.59 5.43 0.93
CA GLU A 126 0.76 5.03 2.07
C GLU A 126 1.51 4.07 3.00
N LEU A 127 2.31 3.15 2.45
CA LEU A 127 3.18 2.23 3.21
C LEU A 127 4.43 2.92 3.79
N ARG A 128 5.04 3.89 3.09
CA ARG A 128 6.13 4.70 3.67
C ARG A 128 5.65 5.48 4.87
N ARG A 129 4.48 6.11 4.75
CA ARG A 129 3.88 6.84 5.87
C ARG A 129 3.55 5.88 7.00
N LEU A 130 2.99 4.68 6.75
CA LEU A 130 2.75 3.67 7.78
C LEU A 130 4.03 3.18 8.48
N ASN A 131 5.13 2.99 7.75
CA ASN A 131 6.41 2.56 8.33
C ASN A 131 7.10 3.69 9.11
N GLU A 132 7.12 4.93 8.60
CA GLU A 132 7.59 6.12 9.31
C GLU A 132 6.78 6.32 10.60
N ILE A 133 5.49 6.08 10.51
CA ILE A 133 4.56 6.15 11.64
C ILE A 133 4.75 4.98 12.62
N GLU A 134 5.02 3.77 12.15
CA GLU A 134 5.31 2.63 13.02
C GLU A 134 6.63 2.86 13.79
N GLU A 135 7.62 3.49 13.14
CA GLU A 135 8.82 3.98 13.80
C GLU A 135 8.53 5.14 14.78
N GLU A 136 7.62 6.06 14.48
CA GLU A 136 7.17 7.08 15.44
C GLU A 136 6.43 6.46 16.63
N ILE A 137 5.59 5.45 16.43
CA ILE A 137 4.92 4.70 17.51
C ILE A 137 5.95 3.97 18.35
N LYS A 138 6.95 3.34 17.72
CA LYS A 138 8.05 2.70 18.44
C LYS A 138 8.84 3.72 19.23
N ASN A 139 9.17 4.88 18.64
CA ASN A 139 9.86 5.98 19.32
C ASN A 139 9.03 6.58 20.47
N ILE A 140 7.72 6.76 20.31
CA ILE A 140 6.80 7.23 21.36
C ILE A 140 6.69 6.18 22.47
N ASN A 141 6.59 4.90 22.12
CA ASN A 141 6.55 3.79 23.07
C ASN A 141 7.87 3.60 23.83
N GLU A 142 9.00 3.84 23.18
CA GLU A 142 10.33 3.86 23.78
C GLU A 142 10.47 5.09 24.69
N LYS A 143 9.90 6.25 24.35
CA LYS A 143 9.85 7.42 25.24
C LYS A 143 9.02 7.20 26.51
N PHE A 144 8.10 6.23 26.51
CA PHE A 144 7.34 5.82 27.68
C PHE A 144 8.09 4.86 28.62
N THR A 145 9.34 4.47 28.34
CA THR A 145 10.13 3.60 29.25
C THR A 145 10.43 4.25 30.60
N ASN A 146 10.43 5.59 30.66
CA ASN A 146 10.71 6.37 31.87
C ASN A 146 9.45 6.70 32.69
N ILE A 147 8.27 6.23 32.27
CA ILE A 147 7.04 6.39 33.04
C ILE A 147 6.99 5.32 34.13
N SER A 148 6.65 5.77 35.35
CA SER A 148 6.43 4.91 36.51
C SER A 148 5.47 3.75 36.18
N GLU A 149 5.81 2.54 36.65
CA GLU A 149 4.94 1.37 36.54
C GLU A 149 3.85 1.34 37.64
N GLU A 150 3.74 2.41 38.41
CA GLU A 150 2.68 2.60 39.41
C GLU A 150 1.31 2.80 38.76
N ASN A 151 0.29 2.42 39.51
CA ASN A 151 -1.10 2.74 39.17
C ASN A 151 -1.39 4.22 39.41
N PHE A 152 -2.40 4.76 38.73
CA PHE A 152 -2.92 6.08 39.06
C PHE A 152 -3.51 6.09 40.47
N THR A 153 -3.27 7.15 41.23
CA THR A 153 -4.10 7.44 42.40
C THR A 153 -5.51 7.82 41.96
N LYS A 154 -6.47 7.84 42.89
CA LYS A 154 -7.85 8.25 42.57
C LYS A 154 -7.89 9.70 42.06
N GLU A 155 -7.09 10.56 42.67
CA GLU A 155 -6.96 11.97 42.32
C GLU A 155 -6.35 12.14 40.92
N GLU A 156 -5.27 11.40 40.62
CA GLU A 156 -4.64 11.42 39.30
C GLU A 156 -5.57 10.88 38.21
N ALA A 157 -6.30 9.79 38.48
CA ALA A 157 -7.25 9.22 37.54
C ALA A 157 -8.40 10.18 37.23
N ASN A 158 -8.90 10.92 38.23
CA ASN A 158 -9.93 11.94 38.03
C ASN A 158 -9.41 13.12 37.19
N ILE A 159 -8.20 13.63 37.49
CA ILE A 159 -7.55 14.66 36.68
C ILE A 159 -7.39 14.20 35.23
N LEU A 160 -7.01 12.94 35.03
CA LEU A 160 -6.85 12.37 33.70
C LEU A 160 -8.19 12.26 32.95
N ILE A 161 -9.25 11.83 33.63
CA ILE A 161 -10.61 11.79 33.07
C ILE A 161 -11.06 13.20 32.64
N ASP A 162 -10.81 14.22 33.46
CA ASP A 162 -11.14 15.61 33.13
C ASP A 162 -10.37 16.11 31.91
N LYS A 163 -9.08 15.76 31.79
CA LYS A 163 -8.29 16.09 30.60
C LYS A 163 -8.81 15.36 29.35
N LEU A 164 -9.22 14.10 29.46
CA LEU A 164 -9.82 13.35 28.34
C LEU A 164 -11.17 13.94 27.90
N ASN A 165 -12.00 14.40 28.83
CA ASN A 165 -13.25 15.11 28.51
C ASN A 165 -12.98 16.39 27.70
N LYS A 166 -12.01 17.19 28.14
CA LYS A 166 -11.61 18.41 27.41
C LYS A 166 -11.06 18.10 26.02
N LEU A 167 -10.26 17.05 25.91
CA LEU A 167 -9.73 16.59 24.62
C LEU A 167 -10.86 16.22 23.66
N GLU A 168 -11.82 15.45 24.15
CA GLU A 168 -13.00 15.03 23.39
C GLU A 168 -13.82 16.22 22.89
N GLU A 169 -14.03 17.22 23.75
CA GLU A 169 -14.75 18.45 23.39
C GLU A 169 -14.01 19.26 22.30
N GLN A 170 -12.69 19.41 22.43
CA GLN A 170 -11.87 20.10 21.42
C GLN A 170 -11.90 19.42 20.04
N PHE A 171 -11.81 18.08 20.02
CA PHE A 171 -11.95 17.34 18.77
C PHE A 171 -13.36 17.47 18.21
N LYS A 172 -14.39 17.43 19.07
CA LYS A 172 -15.78 17.58 18.63
C LYS A 172 -16.01 18.92 17.94
N GLU A 173 -15.58 20.03 18.53
CA GLU A 173 -15.71 21.36 17.94
C GLU A 173 -15.04 21.45 16.56
N LYS A 174 -13.84 20.89 16.42
CA LYS A 174 -13.14 20.88 15.12
C LYS A 174 -13.78 19.96 14.09
N LEU A 175 -14.24 18.78 14.51
CA LEU A 175 -14.95 17.86 13.62
C LEU A 175 -16.23 18.49 13.09
N GLU A 176 -16.99 19.18 13.94
CA GLU A 176 -18.19 19.92 13.56
C GLU A 176 -17.89 21.09 12.61
N ALA A 177 -16.73 21.76 12.77
CA ALA A 177 -16.32 22.84 11.89
C ALA A 177 -15.86 22.38 10.50
N GLU A 178 -15.26 21.18 10.40
CA GLU A 178 -14.61 20.75 9.15
C GLU A 178 -15.34 19.64 8.38
N ILE A 179 -16.20 18.84 9.02
CA ILE A 179 -16.92 17.75 8.36
C ILE A 179 -18.34 18.23 8.03
N GLN A 180 -18.58 18.50 6.75
CA GLN A 180 -19.90 18.93 6.27
C GLN A 180 -20.89 17.77 6.13
N ASP A 181 -20.40 16.55 5.89
CA ASP A 181 -21.25 15.37 5.81
C ASP A 181 -21.68 14.93 7.22
N LYS A 182 -22.98 15.08 7.50
CA LYS A 182 -23.57 14.77 8.80
C LYS A 182 -23.50 13.28 9.18
N ALA A 183 -23.51 12.37 8.21
CA ALA A 183 -23.43 10.93 8.47
C ALA A 183 -22.00 10.55 8.88
N ILE A 184 -21.00 11.06 8.14
CA ILE A 184 -19.58 10.88 8.47
C ILE A 184 -19.27 11.50 9.83
N LEU A 185 -19.66 12.76 10.05
CA LEU A 185 -19.46 13.47 11.33
C LEU A 185 -19.99 12.68 12.52
N LYS A 186 -21.22 12.15 12.42
CA LYS A 186 -21.84 11.38 13.50
C LYS A 186 -21.09 10.07 13.77
N ALA A 187 -20.64 9.38 12.73
CA ALA A 187 -19.87 8.14 12.86
C ALA A 187 -18.52 8.41 13.54
N THR A 188 -17.80 9.43 13.08
CA THR A 188 -16.49 9.83 13.62
C THR A 188 -16.58 10.25 15.09
N LEU A 189 -17.60 11.04 15.46
CA LEU A 189 -17.83 11.44 16.85
C LEU A 189 -18.18 10.27 17.75
N ALA A 190 -19.02 9.35 17.29
CA ALA A 190 -19.39 8.16 18.06
C ALA A 190 -18.19 7.26 18.32
N GLU A 191 -17.30 7.13 17.34
CA GLU A 191 -16.07 6.36 17.50
C GLU A 191 -15.08 7.03 18.46
N LEU A 192 -14.85 8.34 18.30
CA LEU A 192 -13.98 9.10 19.20
C LEU A 192 -14.47 8.97 20.65
N HIS A 193 -15.77 9.19 20.88
CA HIS A 193 -16.39 9.03 22.19
C HIS A 193 -16.12 7.64 22.78
N LEU A 194 -16.31 6.60 21.97
CA LEU A 194 -16.12 5.22 22.38
C LEU A 194 -14.65 4.90 22.74
N GLU A 195 -13.68 5.45 22.01
CA GLU A 195 -12.26 5.30 22.34
C GLU A 195 -11.87 6.07 23.61
N ILE A 196 -12.41 7.27 23.80
CA ILE A 196 -12.20 8.07 25.00
C ILE A 196 -12.82 7.40 26.25
N GLU A 197 -14.02 6.83 26.15
CA GLU A 197 -14.65 6.09 27.24
C GLU A 197 -13.85 4.83 27.62
N LYS A 198 -13.30 4.11 26.63
CA LYS A 198 -12.37 3.00 26.90
C LYS A 198 -11.15 3.48 27.69
N LEU A 199 -10.59 4.62 27.33
CA LEU A 199 -9.42 5.20 28.01
C LEU A 199 -9.75 5.63 29.44
N LYS A 200 -10.91 6.24 29.67
CA LYS A 200 -11.41 6.57 31.01
C LYS A 200 -11.60 5.32 31.88
N GLY A 201 -12.13 4.24 31.30
CA GLY A 201 -12.27 2.96 32.01
C GLY A 201 -10.92 2.32 32.35
N GLN A 202 -9.96 2.40 31.42
CA GLN A 202 -8.62 1.83 31.57
C GLN A 202 -7.77 2.55 32.61
N SER A 203 -8.00 3.83 32.91
CA SER A 203 -7.21 4.59 33.90
C SER A 203 -7.31 4.02 35.33
N LYS A 204 -8.36 3.24 35.60
CA LYS A 204 -8.58 2.57 36.88
C LYS A 204 -7.95 1.18 37.00
N ILE A 205 -7.52 0.60 35.88
CA ILE A 205 -7.12 -0.81 35.77
C ILE A 205 -5.66 -0.94 35.31
N LEU A 206 -5.24 -0.09 34.37
CA LEU A 206 -3.88 -0.09 33.84
C LEU A 206 -2.97 0.80 34.70
N ASN A 207 -1.71 0.38 34.84
CA ASN A 207 -0.68 1.26 35.35
C ASN A 207 -0.40 2.41 34.39
N LYS A 208 0.23 3.48 34.89
CA LYS A 208 0.49 4.72 34.13
C LYS A 208 1.14 4.41 32.78
N LYS A 209 2.22 3.62 32.78
CA LYS A 209 2.94 3.20 31.58
C LYS A 209 2.06 2.51 30.53
N ASN A 210 1.27 1.50 30.93
CA ASN A 210 0.42 0.76 30.00
C ASN A 210 -0.77 1.59 29.53
N TRP A 211 -1.27 2.48 30.39
CA TRP A 211 -2.31 3.42 30.01
C TRP A 211 -1.84 4.38 28.93
N PHE A 212 -0.65 4.98 29.07
CA PHE A 212 -0.08 5.88 28.05
C PHE A 212 0.19 5.18 26.72
N LYS A 213 0.63 3.92 26.74
CA LYS A 213 0.74 3.09 25.52
C LYS A 213 -0.62 2.87 24.86
N SER A 214 -1.64 2.53 25.65
CA SER A 214 -3.01 2.35 25.15
C SER A 214 -3.56 3.64 24.53
N PHE A 215 -3.34 4.77 25.21
CA PHE A 215 -3.71 6.10 24.75
C PHE A 215 -3.03 6.46 23.42
N GLY A 216 -1.70 6.33 23.35
CA GLY A 216 -0.93 6.61 22.13
C GLY A 216 -1.42 5.77 20.96
N GLY A 217 -1.55 4.46 21.14
CA GLY A 217 -2.03 3.55 20.08
C GLY A 217 -3.46 3.83 19.61
N LYS A 218 -4.39 4.14 20.53
CA LYS A 218 -5.79 4.42 20.20
C LYS A 218 -5.97 5.74 19.45
N MET A 219 -5.36 6.81 19.96
CA MET A 219 -5.40 8.12 19.31
C MET A 219 -4.76 8.05 17.93
N PHE A 220 -3.62 7.36 17.84
CA PHE A 220 -2.94 7.13 16.58
C PHE A 220 -3.81 6.38 15.56
N ASN A 221 -4.42 5.26 15.96
CA ASN A 221 -5.30 4.47 15.09
C ASN A 221 -6.51 5.30 14.62
N TRP A 222 -7.07 6.13 15.49
CA TRP A 222 -8.21 6.98 15.15
C TRP A 222 -7.84 8.05 14.10
N ILE A 223 -6.71 8.73 14.23
CA ILE A 223 -6.25 9.78 13.29
C ILE A 223 -5.82 9.19 11.95
N SER A 224 -5.33 7.95 11.97
CA SER A 224 -4.83 7.26 10.77
C SER A 224 -5.92 6.92 9.76
N LYS A 225 -7.19 6.99 10.18
CA LYS A 225 -8.34 6.87 9.28
C LYS A 225 -8.37 8.01 8.29
N GLU A 226 -8.64 7.71 7.04
CA GLU A 226 -8.60 8.65 5.92
C GLU A 226 -9.37 9.95 6.20
N GLU A 227 -10.56 9.80 6.76
CA GLU A 227 -11.48 10.86 7.19
C GLU A 227 -10.96 11.75 8.33
N ASN A 228 -10.00 11.26 9.13
CA ASN A 228 -9.45 11.94 10.30
C ASN A 228 -8.00 12.44 10.10
N ARG A 229 -7.34 12.04 9.01
CA ARG A 229 -5.91 12.34 8.75
C ARG A 229 -5.58 13.83 8.70
N LYS A 230 -6.55 14.68 8.34
CA LYS A 230 -6.39 16.14 8.30
C LYS A 230 -6.12 16.76 9.69
N PHE A 231 -6.52 16.06 10.76
CA PHE A 231 -6.33 16.52 12.13
C PHE A 231 -4.97 16.13 12.73
N LEU A 232 -4.09 15.49 11.96
CA LEU A 232 -2.80 14.96 12.47
C LEU A 232 -1.86 16.07 12.97
N LYS A 233 -1.87 17.26 12.34
CA LYS A 233 -1.09 18.43 12.81
C LYS A 233 -1.62 18.97 14.14
N ASP A 234 -2.93 19.07 14.26
CA ASP A 234 -3.59 19.65 15.43
C ASP A 234 -3.60 18.69 16.62
N THR A 235 -3.58 17.39 16.34
CA THR A 235 -3.51 16.34 17.36
C THR A 235 -2.28 16.51 18.24
N GLY A 236 -1.12 16.85 17.67
CA GLY A 236 0.11 17.04 18.46
C GLY A 236 -0.09 18.09 19.56
N GLU A 237 -0.78 19.18 19.25
CA GLU A 237 -1.11 20.25 20.21
C GLU A 237 -2.15 19.79 21.25
N PHE A 238 -3.12 18.98 20.85
CA PHE A 238 -4.17 18.49 21.72
C PHE A 238 -3.72 17.38 22.67
N ILE A 239 -2.78 16.54 22.23
CA ILE A 239 -2.25 15.44 23.02
C ILE A 239 -1.17 15.91 23.99
N LYS A 240 -0.42 16.98 23.66
CA LYS A 240 0.67 17.50 24.51
C LYS A 240 0.26 17.69 25.99
N PRO A 241 -0.91 18.28 26.33
CA PRO A 241 -1.36 18.44 27.73
C PRO A 241 -1.67 17.13 28.48
N LEU A 242 -1.86 16.01 27.75
CA LEU A 242 -2.10 14.70 28.31
C LEU A 242 -0.81 13.93 28.58
N LEU A 243 0.28 14.27 27.91
CA LEU A 243 1.58 13.63 28.12
C LEU A 243 2.18 14.06 29.47
N PRO A 244 2.89 13.16 30.17
CA PRO A 244 3.60 13.52 31.39
C PRO A 244 4.74 14.49 31.08
N ASP A 245 5.01 15.44 31.99
CA ASP A 245 5.99 16.53 31.88
C ASP A 245 7.40 16.08 31.45
N SER A 246 7.75 14.80 31.66
CA SER A 246 8.98 14.16 31.17
C SER A 246 9.09 14.13 29.63
N ILE A 247 7.99 14.29 28.90
CA ILE A 247 7.90 14.23 27.43
C ILE A 247 7.74 15.62 26.81
N ASP A 248 7.35 16.62 27.59
CA ASP A 248 7.08 18.00 27.16
C ASP A 248 8.29 18.71 26.53
N LYS A 249 9.51 18.23 26.80
CA LYS A 249 10.77 18.79 26.29
C LYS A 249 11.18 18.32 24.89
N ILE A 250 10.39 17.48 24.22
CA ILE A 250 10.80 16.77 22.99
C ILE A 250 9.78 16.92 21.84
N ILE A 251 8.81 17.84 21.95
CA ILE A 251 7.97 18.29 20.82
C ILE A 251 8.26 19.77 20.57
#